data_AF-A0A8E2F9M7-F1
#
_entry.id   AF-A0A8E2F9M7-F1
#
_cell.length_a   1.000
_cell.length_b   1.000
_cell.length_c   1.000
_cell.angle_alpha   90.00
_cell.angle_beta   90.00
_cell.angle_gamma   90.00
#
_symmetry.space_group_name_H-M   'P 1'
#
loop_
_entity.id
_entity.type
_entity.pdbx_description
1 polymer ?
#
loop_
_entity_poly.entity_id
_entity_poly.type
_entity_poly.pdbx_seq_one_letter_code
_entity_poly.pdbx_strand_id
1 'polypeptide(L)'
;MVIPFSRLASGTKVLLFGPQALAFNQESFEQLRSTLLGSPDFRWALDAVAELPGYWSMLSKSVSRLQNIPGAELLQNLSYWLSTGKTTQDSFPLPNILLTPLVVITHLTQYSRLLELAKLVSKEPQNLHASFTQNAETAGICTGLLSALAVSSSASQAELQHYGPVAIRLAMLVGAIVDSRDTLTEVQEHSVSLSVAWSSPESGTEVAEILKSFPEAGLLSWQTRPEHLFTDWCNL
;
A
#
# COMPACT_ATOMS: atom_id res chain seq x y z
N MET A 1 -30.61 9.03 -2.87
CA MET A 1 -30.52 9.20 -4.33
C MET A 1 -29.29 8.45 -4.80
N VAL A 2 -29.46 7.23 -5.33
CA VAL A 2 -28.36 6.39 -5.80
C VAL A 2 -28.01 6.86 -7.21
N ILE A 3 -26.79 7.33 -7.42
CA ILE A 3 -26.34 7.70 -8.77
C ILE A 3 -26.23 6.40 -9.55
N PRO A 4 -26.98 6.23 -10.65
CA PRO A 4 -26.82 5.05 -11.50
C PRO A 4 -25.45 5.12 -12.17
N PHE A 5 -24.72 4.01 -12.12
CA PHE A 5 -23.36 3.86 -12.67
C PHE A 5 -23.29 4.06 -14.21
N SER A 6 -24.41 4.35 -14.87
CA SER A 6 -24.53 4.60 -16.30
C SER A 6 -23.94 5.94 -16.78
N ARG A 7 -23.22 6.67 -15.92
CA ARG A 7 -22.40 7.84 -16.28
C ARG A 7 -20.95 7.72 -15.80
N LEU A 8 -20.31 6.56 -15.95
CA LEU A 8 -18.86 6.59 -16.10
C LEU A 8 -18.57 7.27 -17.44
N ALA A 9 -18.31 8.58 -17.37
CA ALA A 9 -17.95 9.40 -18.51
C ALA A 9 -16.81 8.75 -19.30
N SER A 10 -16.74 9.02 -20.60
CA SER A 10 -15.67 8.59 -21.52
C SER A 10 -14.31 9.23 -21.22
N GLY A 11 -14.00 9.51 -19.95
CA GLY A 11 -12.75 10.11 -19.48
C GLY A 11 -11.79 9.06 -18.93
N THR A 12 -10.52 9.44 -18.86
CA THR A 12 -9.47 8.67 -18.21
C THR A 12 -9.83 8.42 -16.74
N LYS A 13 -9.77 7.16 -16.32
CA LYS A 13 -9.93 6.74 -14.93
C LYS A 13 -8.57 6.76 -14.25
N VAL A 14 -8.51 7.18 -12.99
CA VAL A 14 -7.29 7.04 -12.17
C VAL A 14 -7.59 6.10 -11.02
N LEU A 15 -6.83 5.02 -10.91
CA LEU A 15 -6.84 4.09 -9.79
C LEU A 15 -5.79 4.55 -8.79
N LEU A 16 -6.25 5.18 -7.72
CA LEU A 16 -5.38 5.73 -6.68
C LEU A 16 -5.22 4.73 -5.53
N PHE A 17 -3.97 4.36 -5.24
CA PHE A 17 -3.59 3.50 -4.12
C PHE A 17 -2.98 4.35 -3.00
N GLY A 18 -3.55 4.23 -1.81
CA GLY A 18 -3.20 5.06 -0.66
C GLY A 18 -1.84 4.75 -0.04
N PRO A 19 -1.37 5.59 0.89
CA PRO A 19 -0.17 5.35 1.68
C PRO A 19 -0.39 4.21 2.69
N GLN A 20 0.62 3.95 3.51
CA GLN A 20 0.52 3.00 4.61
C GLN A 20 -0.65 3.32 5.55
N ALA A 21 -1.46 2.31 5.89
CA ALA A 21 -2.61 2.46 6.77
C ALA A 21 -2.18 2.45 8.24
N LEU A 22 -1.81 3.61 8.80
CA LEU A 22 -1.37 3.73 10.20
C LEU A 22 -2.46 3.32 11.22
N ALA A 23 -3.73 3.36 10.82
CA ALA A 23 -4.87 2.94 11.64
C ALA A 23 -5.19 1.43 11.52
N PHE A 24 -4.33 0.63 10.87
CA PHE A 24 -4.56 -0.80 10.72
C PHE A 24 -4.53 -1.50 12.08
N ASN A 25 -5.68 -2.06 12.46
CA ASN A 25 -5.92 -2.67 13.75
C ASN A 25 -6.40 -4.13 13.58
N GLN A 26 -6.73 -4.78 14.70
CA GLN A 26 -7.24 -6.15 14.68
C GLN A 26 -8.49 -6.31 13.81
N GLU A 27 -9.43 -5.36 13.87
CA GLU A 27 -10.64 -5.42 13.05
C GLU A 27 -10.32 -5.39 11.55
N SER A 28 -9.41 -4.50 11.15
CA SER A 28 -8.90 -4.42 9.76
C SER A 28 -8.27 -5.74 9.32
N PHE A 29 -7.49 -6.37 10.20
CA PHE A 29 -6.90 -7.68 9.95
C PHE A 29 -7.96 -8.78 9.79
N GLU A 30 -8.95 -8.83 10.66
CA GLU A 30 -10.04 -9.83 10.60
C GLU A 30 -10.88 -9.68 9.33
N GLN A 31 -11.17 -8.44 8.92
CA GLN A 31 -11.87 -8.14 7.66
C GLN A 31 -11.06 -8.60 6.45
N LEU A 32 -9.74 -8.31 6.43
CA LEU A 32 -8.86 -8.76 5.37
C LEU A 32 -8.80 -10.29 5.32
N ARG A 33 -8.61 -10.94 6.46
CA ARG A 33 -8.57 -12.41 6.55
C ARG A 33 -9.88 -13.02 6.05
N SER A 34 -11.02 -12.47 6.44
CA SER A 34 -12.34 -12.91 5.97
C SER A 34 -12.45 -12.80 4.44
N THR A 35 -11.95 -11.72 3.86
CA THR A 35 -11.89 -11.52 2.40
C THR A 35 -11.02 -12.59 1.73
N LEU A 36 -9.82 -12.83 2.24
CA LEU A 36 -8.87 -13.81 1.69
C LEU A 36 -9.38 -15.25 1.75
N LEU A 37 -10.09 -15.61 2.82
CA LEU A 37 -10.65 -16.96 3.00
C LEU A 37 -12.02 -17.14 2.32
N GLY A 38 -12.71 -16.04 2.02
CA GLY A 38 -14.04 -16.05 1.40
C GLY A 38 -14.04 -16.36 -0.10
N SER A 39 -12.89 -16.33 -0.78
CA SER A 39 -12.79 -16.64 -2.21
C SER A 39 -11.49 -17.40 -2.54
N PRO A 40 -11.55 -18.49 -3.34
CA PRO A 40 -10.35 -19.18 -3.82
C PRO A 40 -9.48 -18.28 -4.71
N ASP A 41 -10.03 -17.22 -5.30
CA ASP A 41 -9.30 -16.28 -6.17
C ASP A 41 -8.23 -15.48 -5.44
N PHE A 42 -8.23 -15.48 -4.10
CA PHE A 42 -7.22 -14.84 -3.25
C PHE A 42 -6.21 -15.81 -2.66
N ARG A 43 -6.25 -17.08 -3.05
CA ARG A 43 -5.31 -18.10 -2.55
C ARG A 43 -3.84 -17.71 -2.79
N TRP A 44 -3.56 -17.08 -3.93
CA TRP A 44 -2.23 -16.58 -4.28
C TRP A 44 -1.64 -15.61 -3.24
N ALA A 45 -2.49 -14.82 -2.56
CA ALA A 45 -2.02 -13.87 -1.55
C ALA A 45 -1.64 -14.59 -0.25
N LEU A 46 -2.38 -15.63 0.13
CA LEU A 46 -2.05 -16.49 1.27
C LEU A 46 -0.76 -17.27 1.01
N ASP A 47 -0.61 -17.83 -0.20
CA ASP A 47 0.61 -18.54 -0.59
C ASP A 47 1.81 -17.59 -0.64
N ALA A 48 1.64 -16.37 -1.17
CA ALA A 48 2.68 -15.35 -1.16
C ALA A 48 3.17 -15.00 0.26
N VAL A 49 2.25 -14.90 1.23
CA VAL A 49 2.61 -14.67 2.64
C VAL A 49 3.34 -15.87 3.24
N ALA A 50 2.89 -17.08 2.96
CA ALA A 50 3.51 -18.31 3.43
C ALA A 50 4.96 -18.49 2.93
N GLU A 51 5.29 -17.94 1.75
CA GLU A 51 6.64 -17.95 1.20
C GLU A 51 7.58 -16.90 1.80
N LEU A 52 7.06 -15.83 2.43
CA LEU A 52 7.88 -14.70 2.91
C LEU A 52 9.01 -15.10 3.87
N PRO A 53 8.85 -16.03 4.83
CA PRO A 53 9.95 -16.48 5.68
C PRO A 53 11.13 -17.06 4.88
N GLY A 54 10.85 -17.75 3.77
CA GLY A 54 11.85 -18.29 2.87
C GLY A 54 12.65 -17.18 2.16
N TYR A 55 11.94 -16.19 1.61
CA TYR A 55 12.58 -15.01 1.01
C TYR A 55 13.40 -14.22 2.03
N TRP A 56 12.85 -13.99 3.23
CA TRP A 56 13.57 -13.32 4.31
C TRP A 56 14.88 -14.02 4.65
N SER A 57 14.87 -15.35 4.77
CA SER A 57 16.08 -16.14 5.09
C SER A 57 17.19 -16.01 4.04
N MET A 58 16.84 -15.74 2.78
CA MET A 58 17.81 -15.46 1.72
C MET A 58 18.28 -13.99 1.76
N LEU A 59 17.36 -13.05 1.93
CA LEU A 59 17.63 -11.61 1.79
C LEU A 59 18.36 -11.01 3.00
N SER A 60 18.00 -11.45 4.22
CA SER A 60 18.66 -11.02 5.47
C SER A 60 20.14 -11.37 5.54
N LYS A 61 20.58 -12.42 4.82
CA LYS A 61 22.00 -12.78 4.70
C LYS A 61 22.79 -11.78 3.85
N SER A 62 22.13 -11.18 2.86
CA SER A 62 22.74 -10.24 1.92
C SER A 62 22.70 -8.79 2.41
N VAL A 63 21.84 -8.46 3.36
CA VAL A 63 21.65 -7.10 3.88
C VAL A 63 21.89 -7.10 5.39
N SER A 64 23.09 -6.71 5.81
CA SER A 64 23.51 -6.72 7.23
C SER A 64 22.55 -5.99 8.16
N ARG A 65 21.95 -4.88 7.72
CA ARG A 65 20.97 -4.10 8.51
C ARG A 65 19.75 -4.91 8.94
N LEU A 66 19.40 -5.96 8.20
CA LEU A 66 18.22 -6.79 8.49
C LEU A 66 18.49 -7.89 9.52
N GLN A 67 19.76 -8.11 9.90
CA GLN A 67 20.14 -9.20 10.82
C GLN A 67 19.65 -8.99 12.26
N ASN A 68 19.32 -7.74 12.62
CA ASN A 68 18.91 -7.38 13.98
C ASN A 68 17.39 -7.48 14.21
N ILE A 69 16.61 -7.81 13.18
CA ILE A 69 15.15 -7.94 13.28
C ILE A 69 14.78 -9.42 13.36
N PRO A 70 13.84 -9.84 14.24
CA PRO A 70 13.30 -11.20 14.28
C PRO A 70 12.33 -11.48 13.10
N GLY A 71 12.70 -11.08 11.87
CA GLY A 71 11.79 -11.07 10.72
C GLY A 71 11.27 -12.45 10.33
N ALA A 72 12.09 -13.50 10.48
CA ALA A 72 11.66 -14.87 10.20
C ALA A 72 10.50 -15.31 11.11
N GLU A 73 10.56 -14.97 12.40
CA GLU A 73 9.53 -15.29 13.38
C GLU A 73 8.26 -14.46 13.13
N LEU A 74 8.42 -13.16 12.91
CA LEU A 74 7.30 -12.25 12.59
C LEU A 74 6.52 -12.73 11.37
N LEU A 75 7.21 -13.11 10.29
CA LEU A 75 6.58 -13.58 9.05
C LEU A 75 5.94 -14.97 9.19
N GLN A 76 6.53 -15.86 10.00
CA GLN A 76 5.89 -17.15 10.34
C GLN A 76 4.61 -16.94 11.15
N ASN A 77 4.65 -16.05 12.13
CA ASN A 77 3.48 -15.68 12.92
C ASN A 77 2.37 -15.08 12.04
N LEU A 78 2.71 -14.21 11.08
CA LEU A 78 1.73 -13.67 10.13
C LEU A 78 1.03 -14.77 9.32
N SER A 79 1.78 -15.74 8.80
CA SER A 79 1.21 -16.90 8.08
C SER A 79 0.30 -17.74 8.99
N TYR A 80 0.71 -17.95 10.24
CA TYR A 80 -0.10 -18.63 11.24
C TYR A 80 -1.39 -17.86 11.59
N TRP A 81 -1.32 -16.54 11.72
CA TRP A 81 -2.47 -15.69 12.02
C TRP A 81 -3.47 -15.67 10.88
N LEU A 82 -3.02 -15.56 9.63
CA LEU A 82 -3.91 -15.60 8.46
C LEU A 82 -4.61 -16.97 8.32
N SER A 83 -3.92 -18.07 8.62
CA SER A 83 -4.53 -19.41 8.56
C SER A 83 -5.49 -19.66 9.73
N THR A 84 -5.08 -19.39 10.97
CA THR A 84 -5.85 -19.78 12.16
C THR A 84 -6.81 -18.73 12.69
N GLY A 85 -6.58 -17.45 12.36
CA GLY A 85 -7.31 -16.32 12.94
C GLY A 85 -6.93 -16.02 14.39
N LYS A 86 -5.92 -16.68 14.94
CA LYS A 86 -5.49 -16.50 16.33
C LYS A 86 -4.47 -15.37 16.43
N THR A 87 -4.95 -14.15 16.60
CA THR A 87 -4.17 -12.96 16.95
C THR A 87 -4.48 -12.51 18.37
N THR A 88 -3.62 -11.69 18.98
CA THR A 88 -3.91 -10.98 20.23
C THR A 88 -3.94 -9.47 19.97
N GLN A 89 -4.76 -8.71 20.70
CA GLN A 89 -4.77 -7.24 20.60
C GLN A 89 -3.39 -6.63 20.86
N ASP A 90 -2.62 -7.24 21.78
CA ASP A 90 -1.25 -6.85 22.12
C ASP A 90 -0.25 -7.02 20.96
N SER A 91 -0.66 -7.65 19.86
CA SER A 91 0.15 -7.74 18.63
C SER A 91 0.14 -6.45 17.80
N PHE A 92 -0.68 -5.45 18.17
CA PHE A 92 -0.81 -4.18 17.45
C PHE A 92 -0.22 -3.01 18.25
N PRO A 93 0.38 -2.00 17.59
CA PRO A 93 0.53 -1.84 16.14
C PRO A 93 1.53 -2.85 15.55
N LEU A 94 1.27 -3.26 14.30
CA LEU A 94 2.15 -4.19 13.60
C LEU A 94 3.43 -3.49 13.13
N PRO A 95 4.61 -4.15 13.21
CA PRO A 95 5.83 -3.64 12.59
C PRO A 95 5.67 -3.58 11.06
N ASN A 96 6.43 -2.71 10.39
CA ASN A 96 6.26 -2.45 8.96
C ASN A 96 6.53 -3.69 8.09
N ILE A 97 7.44 -4.58 8.51
CA ILE A 97 7.68 -5.87 7.85
C ILE A 97 6.40 -6.71 7.70
N LEU A 98 5.40 -6.51 8.57
CA LEU A 98 4.09 -7.17 8.50
C LEU A 98 3.01 -6.25 7.91
N LEU A 99 2.99 -4.98 8.35
CA LEU A 99 1.96 -4.02 7.96
C LEU A 99 2.01 -3.69 6.46
N THR A 100 3.20 -3.41 5.91
CA THR A 100 3.34 -2.98 4.51
C THR A 100 2.83 -4.05 3.54
N PRO A 101 3.16 -5.36 3.69
CA PRO A 101 2.53 -6.43 2.91
C PRO A 101 1.01 -6.47 3.02
N LEU A 102 0.45 -6.35 4.24
CA LEU A 102 -0.99 -6.41 4.46
C LEU A 102 -1.74 -5.26 3.79
N VAL A 103 -1.15 -4.06 3.77
CA VAL A 103 -1.69 -2.91 3.03
C VAL A 103 -1.72 -3.21 1.53
N VAL A 104 -0.63 -3.76 0.96
CA VAL A 104 -0.59 -4.13 -0.46
C VAL A 104 -1.64 -5.21 -0.78
N ILE A 105 -1.80 -6.23 0.06
CA ILE A 105 -2.83 -7.27 -0.12
C ILE A 105 -4.23 -6.64 -0.06
N THR A 106 -4.46 -5.71 0.87
CA THR A 106 -5.74 -4.98 0.99
C THR A 106 -6.06 -4.21 -0.29
N HIS A 107 -5.10 -3.47 -0.84
CA HIS A 107 -5.26 -2.77 -2.12
C HIS A 107 -5.59 -3.71 -3.28
N LEU A 108 -4.89 -4.84 -3.39
CA LEU A 108 -5.08 -5.78 -4.52
C LEU A 108 -6.39 -6.56 -4.42
N THR A 109 -6.84 -6.90 -3.21
CA THR A 109 -8.16 -7.52 -2.99
C THR A 109 -9.30 -6.53 -3.27
N GLN A 110 -9.18 -5.27 -2.83
CA GLN A 110 -10.12 -4.20 -3.17
C GLN A 110 -10.19 -3.93 -4.67
N TYR A 111 -9.04 -3.91 -5.36
CA TYR A 111 -8.99 -3.79 -6.82
C TYR A 111 -9.69 -4.95 -7.52
N SER A 112 -9.42 -6.19 -7.09
CA SER A 112 -10.09 -7.38 -7.65
C SER A 112 -11.61 -7.31 -7.46
N ARG A 113 -12.07 -6.86 -6.28
CA ARG A 113 -13.48 -6.68 -6.00
C ARG A 113 -14.12 -5.57 -6.84
N LEU A 114 -13.40 -4.47 -7.09
CA LEU A 114 -13.84 -3.42 -8.00
C LEU A 114 -14.05 -3.97 -9.41
N LEU A 115 -13.13 -4.80 -9.90
CA LEU A 115 -13.28 -5.46 -11.20
C LEU A 115 -14.50 -6.36 -11.24
N GLU A 116 -14.74 -7.17 -10.20
CA GLU A 116 -15.95 -8.02 -10.08
C GLU A 116 -17.24 -7.21 -10.17
N LEU A 117 -17.34 -6.12 -9.41
CA LEU A 117 -18.51 -5.24 -9.43
C LEU A 117 -18.69 -4.59 -10.80
N ALA A 118 -17.61 -4.17 -11.45
CA ALA A 118 -17.64 -3.63 -12.80
C ALA A 118 -18.15 -4.68 -13.81
N LYS A 119 -17.88 -5.98 -13.60
CA LYS A 119 -18.42 -7.06 -14.43
C LYS A 119 -19.93 -7.14 -14.37
N LEU A 120 -20.50 -7.06 -13.16
CA LEU A 120 -21.94 -7.19 -12.95
C LEU A 120 -22.75 -6.08 -13.61
N VAL A 121 -22.12 -4.92 -13.81
CA VAL A 121 -22.76 -3.73 -14.40
C VAL A 121 -22.50 -3.62 -15.91
N SER A 122 -21.51 -4.35 -16.44
CA SER A 122 -21.11 -4.28 -17.85
C SER A 122 -21.93 -5.22 -18.74
N LYS A 123 -22.32 -4.74 -19.92
CA LYS A 123 -23.05 -5.54 -20.93
C LYS A 123 -22.16 -6.45 -21.77
N GLU A 124 -20.83 -6.30 -21.66
CA GLU A 124 -19.79 -7.01 -22.41
C GLU A 124 -18.90 -7.79 -21.43
N PRO A 125 -19.18 -9.08 -21.16
CA PRO A 125 -18.51 -9.82 -20.08
C PRO A 125 -17.08 -10.32 -20.41
N GLN A 126 -16.62 -10.16 -21.65
CA GLN A 126 -15.33 -10.73 -22.08
C GLN A 126 -14.18 -9.73 -21.86
N ASN A 127 -13.09 -10.20 -21.23
CA ASN A 127 -11.85 -9.43 -20.96
C ASN A 127 -12.01 -8.12 -20.18
N LEU A 128 -12.78 -8.16 -19.09
CA LEU A 128 -13.06 -6.99 -18.26
C LEU A 128 -11.85 -6.36 -17.55
N HIS A 129 -10.79 -7.13 -17.29
CA HIS A 129 -9.54 -6.57 -16.78
C HIS A 129 -8.96 -5.60 -17.82
N ALA A 130 -8.77 -6.07 -19.05
CA ALA A 130 -8.28 -5.27 -20.18
C ALA A 130 -9.23 -4.11 -20.53
N SER A 131 -10.54 -4.34 -20.56
CA SER A 131 -11.54 -3.29 -20.83
C SER A 131 -11.59 -2.22 -19.73
N PHE A 132 -11.46 -2.63 -18.47
CA PHE A 132 -11.42 -1.69 -17.34
C PHE A 132 -10.11 -0.90 -17.30
N THR A 133 -8.98 -1.51 -17.68
CA THR A 133 -7.66 -0.86 -17.70
C THR A 133 -7.37 -0.08 -18.98
N GLN A 134 -8.10 -0.31 -20.09
CA GLN A 134 -7.84 0.35 -21.39
C GLN A 134 -7.83 1.89 -21.33
N ASN A 135 -8.58 2.47 -20.38
CA ASN A 135 -8.60 3.92 -20.12
C ASN A 135 -8.35 4.19 -18.63
N ALA A 136 -7.53 3.39 -17.95
CA ALA A 136 -7.19 3.60 -16.55
C ALA A 136 -5.69 3.78 -16.35
N GLU A 137 -5.32 4.83 -15.65
CA GLU A 137 -3.98 5.03 -15.12
C GLU A 137 -3.95 4.62 -13.65
N THR A 138 -2.80 4.15 -13.18
CA THR A 138 -2.59 3.82 -11.77
C THR A 138 -1.67 4.85 -11.13
N ALA A 139 -2.03 5.36 -9.97
CA ALA A 139 -1.18 6.23 -9.17
C ALA A 139 -1.08 5.66 -7.76
N GLY A 140 0.10 5.71 -7.17
CA GLY A 140 0.35 5.18 -5.83
C GLY A 140 1.09 6.19 -4.96
N ILE A 141 0.62 6.35 -3.73
CA ILE A 141 1.24 7.23 -2.72
C ILE A 141 2.01 6.34 -1.75
N CYS A 142 3.31 6.59 -1.55
CA CYS A 142 4.16 5.81 -0.63
C CYS A 142 4.03 4.29 -0.88
N THR A 143 3.52 3.52 0.09
CA THR A 143 3.24 2.08 -0.05
C THR A 143 2.33 1.75 -1.24
N GLY A 144 1.39 2.64 -1.56
CA GLY A 144 0.48 2.48 -2.70
C GLY A 144 1.18 2.38 -4.05
N LEU A 145 2.43 2.87 -4.17
CA LEU A 145 3.23 2.70 -5.39
C LEU A 145 3.42 1.23 -5.75
N LEU A 146 3.63 0.35 -4.76
CA LEU A 146 3.80 -1.08 -4.99
C LEU A 146 2.54 -1.72 -5.57
N SER A 147 1.37 -1.32 -5.06
CA SER A 147 0.08 -1.76 -5.58
C SER A 147 -0.20 -1.21 -6.98
N ALA A 148 0.12 0.07 -7.21
CA ALA A 148 -0.03 0.72 -8.52
C ALA A 148 0.82 0.00 -9.58
N LEU A 149 2.09 -0.30 -9.28
CA LEU A 149 2.98 -1.03 -10.18
C LEU A 149 2.50 -2.45 -10.47
N ALA A 150 1.99 -3.17 -9.46
CA ALA A 150 1.44 -4.51 -9.68
C ALA A 150 0.23 -4.47 -10.63
N VAL A 151 -0.67 -3.50 -10.44
CA VAL A 151 -1.87 -3.35 -11.26
C VAL A 151 -1.54 -2.86 -12.66
N SER A 152 -0.64 -1.89 -12.84
CA SER A 152 -0.24 -1.40 -14.17
C SER A 152 0.53 -2.44 -14.98
N SER A 153 1.24 -3.34 -14.30
CA SER A 153 1.92 -4.46 -14.95
C SER A 153 0.98 -5.62 -15.33
N SER A 154 -0.29 -5.54 -14.92
CA SER A 154 -1.27 -6.62 -15.10
C SER A 154 -2.34 -6.22 -16.12
N ALA A 155 -2.41 -6.91 -17.25
CA ALA A 155 -3.50 -6.83 -18.21
C ALA A 155 -4.62 -7.88 -17.94
N SER A 156 -4.35 -8.86 -17.07
CA SER A 156 -5.28 -9.93 -16.72
C SER A 156 -5.23 -10.33 -15.24
N GLN A 157 -6.23 -11.09 -14.80
CA GLN A 157 -6.25 -11.69 -13.46
C GLN A 157 -5.03 -12.59 -13.21
N ALA A 158 -4.61 -13.36 -14.21
CA ALA A 158 -3.45 -14.24 -14.09
C ALA A 158 -2.14 -13.45 -13.90
N GLU A 159 -2.01 -12.32 -14.59
CA GLU A 159 -0.87 -11.41 -14.41
C GLU A 159 -0.94 -10.69 -13.06
N LEU A 160 -2.13 -10.34 -12.57
CA LEU A 160 -2.30 -9.80 -11.22
C LEU A 160 -1.84 -10.80 -10.16
N GLN A 161 -2.14 -12.09 -10.36
CA GLN A 161 -1.66 -13.19 -9.53
C GLN A 161 -0.16 -13.44 -9.66
N HIS A 162 0.48 -12.97 -10.74
CA HIS A 162 1.91 -13.03 -10.94
C HIS A 162 2.64 -11.85 -10.27
N TYR A 163 2.19 -10.62 -10.52
CA TYR A 163 2.81 -9.39 -10.01
C TYR A 163 2.42 -9.06 -8.57
N GLY A 164 1.26 -9.51 -8.10
CA GLY A 164 0.80 -9.36 -6.73
C GLY A 164 1.80 -9.92 -5.70
N PRO A 165 2.19 -11.21 -5.79
CA PRO A 165 3.24 -11.77 -4.94
C PRO A 165 4.58 -11.02 -5.00
N VAL A 166 4.95 -10.50 -6.16
CA VAL A 166 6.17 -9.67 -6.31
C VAL A 166 6.05 -8.40 -5.47
N ALA A 167 4.93 -7.68 -5.57
CA ALA A 167 4.69 -6.48 -4.77
C ALA A 167 4.65 -6.78 -3.27
N ILE A 168 4.09 -7.92 -2.84
CA ILE A 168 4.07 -8.35 -1.44
C ILE A 168 5.50 -8.59 -0.92
N ARG A 169 6.36 -9.26 -1.70
CA ARG A 169 7.77 -9.51 -1.32
C ARG A 169 8.56 -8.20 -1.22
N LEU A 170 8.35 -7.28 -2.16
CA LEU A 170 8.96 -5.94 -2.11
C LEU A 170 8.45 -5.13 -0.90
N ALA A 171 7.16 -5.21 -0.59
CA ALA A 171 6.56 -4.56 0.57
C ALA A 171 7.18 -5.06 1.88
N MET A 172 7.39 -6.39 2.01
CA MET A 172 8.04 -6.99 3.17
C MET A 172 9.47 -6.45 3.35
N LEU A 173 10.24 -6.38 2.26
CA LEU A 173 11.59 -5.83 2.28
C LEU A 173 11.64 -4.36 2.65
N VAL A 174 10.78 -3.53 2.04
CA VAL A 174 10.68 -2.10 2.35
C VAL A 174 10.32 -1.92 3.83
N GLY A 175 9.32 -2.63 4.31
CA GLY A 175 8.90 -2.60 5.72
C GLY A 175 10.03 -2.99 6.67
N ALA A 176 10.76 -4.07 6.37
CA ALA A 176 11.88 -4.49 7.20
C ALA A 176 13.04 -3.48 7.22
N ILE A 177 13.31 -2.79 6.10
CA ILE A 177 14.32 -1.73 6.07
C ILE A 177 13.89 -0.55 6.96
N VAL A 178 12.61 -0.19 6.96
CA VAL A 178 12.07 0.85 7.86
C VAL A 178 12.25 0.42 9.31
N ASP A 179 11.78 -0.79 9.66
CA ASP A 179 11.90 -1.33 11.03
C ASP A 179 13.38 -1.39 11.48
N SER A 180 14.31 -1.70 10.57
CA SER A 180 15.75 -1.79 10.92
C SER A 180 16.31 -0.45 11.37
N ARG A 181 15.80 0.66 10.82
CA ARG A 181 16.25 2.01 11.19
C ARG A 181 15.73 2.37 12.58
N ASP A 182 14.49 2.00 12.86
CA ASP A 182 13.87 2.24 14.17
C ASP A 182 14.55 1.44 15.29
N THR A 183 15.09 0.25 15.00
CA THR A 183 15.87 -0.54 15.98
C THR A 183 17.28 -0.04 16.25
N LEU A 184 17.89 0.72 15.33
CA LEU A 184 19.28 1.19 15.45
C LEU A 184 19.40 2.51 16.23
N THR A 185 18.29 3.22 16.43
CA THR A 185 18.23 4.43 17.24
C THR A 185 17.92 4.08 18.70
N GLU A 186 18.93 3.64 19.46
CA GLU A 186 18.85 3.49 20.93
C GLU A 186 18.69 4.84 21.67
N VAL A 187 18.79 5.96 20.95
CA VAL A 187 18.53 7.31 21.43
C VAL A 187 17.16 7.75 20.88
N GLN A 188 16.34 8.40 21.71
CA GLN A 188 14.97 8.92 21.51
C GLN A 188 14.74 9.85 20.28
N GLU A 189 15.44 9.66 19.16
CA GLU A 189 15.25 10.38 17.91
C GLU A 189 14.19 9.68 17.05
N HIS A 190 12.95 9.68 17.54
CA HIS A 190 11.81 9.26 16.74
C HIS A 190 11.65 10.22 15.55
N SER A 191 11.76 9.71 14.32
CA SER A 191 11.40 10.49 13.13
C SER A 191 9.88 10.73 13.13
N VAL A 192 9.47 12.00 13.26
CA VAL A 192 8.06 12.39 13.23
C VAL A 192 7.71 12.95 11.86
N SER A 193 6.70 12.39 11.20
CA SER A 193 6.12 12.96 9.98
C SER A 193 4.91 13.80 10.36
N LEU A 194 4.92 15.09 10.00
CA LEU A 194 3.81 16.02 10.21
C LEU A 194 3.13 16.32 8.87
N SER A 195 1.81 16.17 8.82
CA SER A 195 0.99 16.63 7.70
C SER A 195 0.43 18.00 8.01
N VAL A 196 0.82 19.00 7.23
CA VAL A 196 0.32 20.39 7.34
C VAL A 196 -0.51 20.69 6.10
N ALA A 197 -1.71 21.22 6.29
CA ALA A 197 -2.57 21.68 5.22
C ALA A 197 -2.81 23.19 5.37
N TRP A 198 -2.74 23.92 4.27
CA TRP A 198 -3.04 25.35 4.20
C TRP A 198 -4.02 25.63 3.07
N SER A 199 -4.71 26.77 3.17
CA SER A 199 -5.76 27.16 2.22
C SER A 199 -5.42 28.41 1.41
N SER A 200 -4.26 29.04 1.65
CA SER A 200 -3.80 30.20 0.88
C SER A 200 -2.29 30.12 0.57
N PRO A 201 -1.82 30.74 -0.52
CA PRO A 201 -0.40 30.78 -0.87
C PRO A 201 0.50 31.40 0.21
N GLU A 202 -0.03 32.37 0.94
CA GLU A 202 0.68 33.06 2.03
C GLU A 202 0.97 32.11 3.18
N SER A 203 -0.03 31.31 3.60
CA SER A 203 0.16 30.28 4.63
C SER A 203 1.09 29.16 4.16
N GLY A 204 1.10 28.83 2.86
CA GLY A 204 2.08 27.89 2.31
C GLY A 204 3.52 28.42 2.37
N THR A 205 3.69 29.73 2.14
CA THR A 205 4.98 30.42 2.25
C THR A 205 5.45 30.46 3.71
N GLU A 206 4.55 30.75 4.64
CA GLU A 206 4.83 30.74 6.08
C GLU A 206 5.29 29.35 6.56
N VAL A 207 4.62 28.27 6.13
CA VAL A 207 5.06 26.89 6.42
C VAL A 207 6.45 26.63 5.85
N ALA A 208 6.72 27.08 4.61
CA ALA A 208 8.05 26.93 4.02
C ALA A 208 9.13 27.73 4.78
N GLU A 209 8.81 28.90 5.35
CA GLU A 209 9.71 29.68 6.21
C GLU A 209 9.95 29.02 7.56
N ILE A 210 8.90 28.47 8.19
CA ILE A 210 9.02 27.68 9.43
C ILE A 210 9.98 26.51 9.19
N LEU A 211 9.84 25.78 8.08
CA LEU A 211 10.70 24.65 7.75
C LEU A 211 12.18 25.04 7.56
N LYS A 212 12.49 26.27 7.07
CA LYS A 212 13.88 26.75 7.02
C LYS A 212 14.52 26.89 8.40
N SER A 213 13.71 27.04 9.45
CA SER A 213 14.19 27.13 10.84
C SER A 213 14.50 25.77 11.46
N PHE A 214 14.13 24.67 10.80
CA PHE A 214 14.37 23.29 11.23
C PHE A 214 15.12 22.52 10.12
N PRO A 215 16.44 22.72 9.96
CA PRO A 215 17.22 22.11 8.87
C PRO A 215 17.26 20.57 8.92
N GLU A 216 16.95 19.98 10.06
CA GLU A 216 16.75 18.54 10.27
C GLU A 216 15.38 18.01 9.76
N ALA A 217 14.41 18.89 9.49
CA ALA A 217 13.10 18.54 8.98
C ALA A 217 13.07 18.57 7.44
N GLY A 218 12.96 17.38 6.83
CA GLY A 218 12.78 17.23 5.39
C GLY A 218 11.30 17.22 4.99
N LEU A 219 10.99 17.79 3.82
CA LEU A 219 9.63 17.80 3.29
C LEU A 219 9.37 16.51 2.49
N LEU A 220 8.51 15.63 3.02
CA LEU A 220 8.31 14.27 2.51
C LEU A 220 7.28 14.15 1.37
N SER A 221 6.26 15.02 1.34
CA SER A 221 5.24 15.02 0.28
C SER A 221 4.47 16.35 0.25
N TRP A 222 4.20 16.88 -0.95
CA TRP A 222 3.26 17.98 -1.16
C TRP A 222 1.98 17.46 -1.83
N GLN A 223 0.82 17.81 -1.27
CA GLN A 223 -0.47 17.63 -1.92
C GLN A 223 -1.12 19.00 -2.10
N THR A 224 -1.09 19.52 -3.32
CA THR A 224 -1.74 20.80 -3.67
C THR A 224 -3.19 20.56 -4.08
N ARG A 225 -4.09 21.49 -3.74
CA ARG A 225 -5.45 21.47 -4.31
C ARG A 225 -5.37 21.63 -5.84
N PRO A 226 -6.30 21.03 -6.61
CA PRO A 226 -6.28 21.07 -8.08
C PRO A 226 -6.30 22.49 -8.68
N GLU A 227 -6.71 23.47 -7.89
CA GLU A 227 -6.99 24.86 -8.30
C GLU A 227 -5.72 25.68 -8.56
N HIS A 228 -4.54 25.12 -8.24
CA HIS A 228 -3.23 25.78 -8.41
C HIS A 228 -2.24 25.00 -9.30
N LEU A 229 -2.70 23.97 -10.00
CA LEU A 229 -1.84 23.03 -10.78
C LEU A 229 -1.02 23.67 -11.91
N PHE A 230 -1.34 24.89 -12.37
CA PHE A 230 -0.73 25.48 -13.58
C PHE A 230 0.36 26.53 -13.34
N THR A 231 0.58 27.04 -12.12
CA THR A 231 1.55 28.12 -11.88
C THR A 231 2.89 27.66 -11.33
N ASP A 232 2.93 26.50 -10.66
CA ASP A 232 4.08 26.18 -9.80
C ASP A 232 5.11 25.25 -10.45
N TRP A 233 4.82 24.70 -11.64
CA TRP A 233 5.75 23.86 -12.40
C TRP A 233 6.82 24.63 -13.20
N CYS A 234 6.74 25.96 -13.29
CA CYS A 234 7.66 26.77 -14.11
C CYS A 234 8.75 27.52 -13.35
N ASN A 235 8.84 27.44 -12.00
CA ASN A 235 9.79 28.24 -11.21
C ASN A 235 10.55 27.44 -10.14
N LEU A 236 10.97 26.21 -10.45
CA LEU A 236 12.01 25.49 -9.70
C LEU A 236 13.11 25.00 -10.65
#